data_AF-A0A2B4SDX9-F1
#
_entry.id   AF-A0A2B4SDX9-F1
#
_cell.length_a   1.000
_cell.length_b   1.000
_cell.length_c   1.000
_cell.angle_alpha   90.00
_cell.angle_beta   90.00
_cell.angle_gamma   90.00
#
_symmetry.space_group_name_H-M   'P 1'
#
loop_
_entity.id
_entity.type
_entity.pdbx_description
1 polymer ?
#
loop_
_entity_poly.entity_id
_entity_poly.type
_entity_poly.pdbx_seq_one_letter_code
_entity_poly.pdbx_strand_id
1 'polypeptide(L)'
;MAGDRILLKLDSTAAASIDQYLEYRRIVGNDDGGKLFTPEEYEDYKKNVLPQRMKNRLYVSWTAPNGMDCKMVGPETMCFCSHRYKQHKTDYETLPQTRPIPVPCRVSGCKCKSYHYVPKNGTQPIRCQCKHFANDHSEVVPYKCSKGCACKKFTSSYTCGCGEPTYAHKVGKVAYVTVSSFGQNFAIL
;
A
#
# COMPACT_ATOMS: atom_id res chain seq x y z
N MET A 1 14.99 34.01 -0.22
CA MET A 1 15.88 32.95 -0.75
C MET A 1 15.33 32.51 -2.10
N ALA A 2 15.82 33.09 -3.19
CA ALA A 2 15.45 32.65 -4.54
C ALA A 2 16.19 31.35 -4.82
N GLY A 3 15.47 30.22 -4.89
CA GLY A 3 16.08 28.93 -5.17
C GLY A 3 16.60 28.91 -6.61
N ASP A 4 17.86 28.50 -6.78
CA ASP A 4 18.47 28.30 -8.09
C ASP A 4 17.59 27.38 -8.95
N ARG A 5 17.07 27.93 -10.05
CA ARG A 5 16.28 27.16 -11.02
C ARG A 5 17.26 26.47 -11.96
N ILE A 6 17.53 25.20 -11.70
CA ILE A 6 18.33 24.35 -12.59
C ILE A 6 17.48 24.04 -13.84
N LEU A 7 17.91 24.53 -15.00
CA LEU A 7 17.32 24.18 -16.29
C LEU A 7 17.95 22.87 -16.79
N LEU A 8 17.27 21.76 -16.55
CA LEU A 8 17.67 20.45 -17.10
C LEU A 8 17.31 20.40 -18.59
N LYS A 9 18.32 20.43 -19.47
CA LYS A 9 18.15 20.18 -20.91
C LYS A 9 18.33 18.68 -21.15
N LEU A 10 17.26 18.03 -21.59
CA LEU A 10 17.26 16.61 -21.95
C LEU A 10 17.35 16.53 -23.48
N ASP A 11 18.37 15.87 -24.00
CA ASP A 11 18.44 15.53 -25.42
C ASP A 11 17.59 14.27 -25.73
N SER A 12 17.49 13.90 -27.00
CA SER A 12 16.66 12.77 -27.45
C SER A 12 17.10 11.42 -26.88
N THR A 13 18.38 11.24 -26.52
CA THR A 13 18.86 10.02 -25.86
C THR A 13 18.55 10.02 -24.36
N ALA A 14 18.51 11.19 -23.72
CA ALA A 14 18.12 11.33 -22.33
C ALA A 14 16.66 10.94 -22.06
N ALA A 15 15.76 11.11 -23.04
CA ALA A 15 14.38 10.63 -22.95
C ALA A 15 14.30 9.10 -22.79
N ALA A 16 15.07 8.35 -23.58
CA ALA A 16 15.10 6.89 -23.52
C ALA A 16 15.65 6.39 -22.17
N SER A 17 16.67 7.06 -21.63
CA SER A 17 17.22 6.72 -20.30
C SER A 17 16.20 6.98 -19.17
N ILE A 18 15.39 8.04 -19.29
CA ILE A 18 14.31 8.32 -18.33
C ILE A 18 13.26 7.21 -18.40
N ASP A 19 12.83 6.82 -19.59
CA ASP A 19 11.84 5.75 -19.77
C ASP A 19 12.34 4.42 -19.19
N GLN A 20 13.61 4.07 -19.45
CA GLN A 20 14.24 2.88 -18.89
C GLN A 20 14.29 2.91 -17.36
N TYR A 21 14.62 4.06 -16.76
CA TYR A 21 14.59 4.21 -15.31
C TYR A 21 13.16 4.15 -14.73
N LEU A 22 12.17 4.69 -15.43
CA LEU A 22 10.76 4.60 -15.03
C LEU A 22 10.23 3.16 -15.09
N GLU A 23 10.62 2.39 -16.12
CA GLU A 23 10.33 0.97 -16.20
C GLU A 23 11.00 0.21 -15.05
N TYR A 24 12.30 0.45 -14.83
CA TYR A 24 13.05 -0.13 -13.71
C TYR A 24 12.34 0.14 -12.38
N ARG A 25 11.96 1.39 -12.12
CA ARG A 25 11.27 1.79 -10.89
C ARG A 25 9.87 1.18 -10.77
N ARG A 26 9.20 0.87 -11.89
CA ARG A 26 7.90 0.18 -11.89
C ARG A 26 8.06 -1.31 -11.57
N ILE A 27 9.11 -1.95 -12.07
CA ILE A 27 9.38 -3.38 -11.91
C ILE A 27 10.03 -3.68 -10.55
N VAL A 28 11.10 -2.98 -10.20
CA VAL A 28 11.85 -3.21 -8.95
C VAL A 28 11.21 -2.48 -7.77
N GLY A 29 10.61 -1.30 -8.01
CA GLY A 29 9.95 -0.54 -6.94
C GLY A 29 10.95 -0.04 -5.90
N ASN A 30 10.78 -0.48 -4.65
CA ASN A 30 11.67 -0.15 -3.53
C ASN A 30 12.47 -1.38 -3.04
N ASP A 31 12.50 -2.47 -3.82
CA ASP A 31 13.21 -3.70 -3.43
C ASP A 31 14.73 -3.61 -3.60
N ASP A 32 15.21 -2.57 -4.28
CA ASP A 32 16.62 -2.27 -4.51
C ASP A 32 17.34 -1.74 -3.25
N GLY A 33 16.60 -1.50 -2.16
CA GLY A 33 17.16 -0.96 -0.91
C GLY A 33 17.80 0.41 -1.08
N GLY A 34 17.47 1.13 -2.15
CA GLY A 34 18.09 2.42 -2.50
C GLY A 34 19.40 2.32 -3.30
N LYS A 35 19.82 1.12 -3.73
CA LYS A 35 20.97 0.94 -4.63
C LYS A 35 20.50 0.29 -5.94
N LEU A 36 20.68 1.02 -7.04
CA LEU A 36 20.38 0.52 -8.39
C LEU A 36 21.05 -0.83 -8.65
N PHE A 37 20.27 -1.76 -9.18
CA PHE A 37 20.77 -3.07 -9.62
C PHE A 37 21.66 -2.94 -10.85
N THR A 38 22.61 -3.86 -10.97
CA THR A 38 23.32 -4.07 -12.22
C THR A 38 22.38 -4.65 -13.29
N PRO A 39 22.72 -4.55 -14.59
CA PRO A 39 21.92 -5.17 -15.64
C PRO A 39 21.68 -6.67 -15.44
N GLU A 40 22.68 -7.39 -14.96
CA GLU A 40 22.59 -8.83 -14.66
C GLU A 40 21.63 -9.11 -13.50
N GLU A 41 21.78 -8.36 -12.39
CA GLU A 41 20.88 -8.46 -11.23
C GLU A 41 19.41 -8.13 -11.61
N TYR A 42 19.20 -7.16 -12.49
CA TYR A 42 17.87 -6.79 -12.97
C TYR A 42 17.20 -7.88 -13.81
N GLU A 43 17.95 -8.53 -14.71
CA GLU A 43 17.43 -9.63 -15.54
C GLU A 43 17.11 -10.86 -14.69
N ASP A 44 17.96 -11.20 -13.73
CA ASP A 44 17.69 -12.29 -12.79
C ASP A 44 16.48 -11.97 -11.89
N TYR A 45 16.35 -10.72 -11.46
CA TYR A 45 15.17 -10.25 -10.73
C TYR A 45 13.90 -10.41 -11.57
N LYS A 46 13.93 -10.03 -12.85
CA LYS A 46 12.80 -10.21 -13.77
C LYS A 46 12.39 -11.68 -13.90
N LYS A 47 13.35 -12.59 -14.09
CA LYS A 47 13.08 -14.03 -14.26
C LYS A 47 12.46 -14.68 -13.02
N ASN A 48 12.91 -14.30 -11.83
CA ASN A 48 12.51 -14.96 -10.59
C ASN A 48 11.29 -14.29 -9.94
N VAL A 49 11.28 -12.96 -9.84
CA VAL A 49 10.31 -12.21 -9.02
C VAL A 49 9.02 -11.90 -9.77
N LEU A 50 9.08 -11.63 -11.09
CA LEU A 50 7.87 -11.32 -11.86
C LEU A 50 6.86 -12.48 -11.88
N PRO A 51 7.24 -13.74 -12.20
CA PRO A 51 6.27 -14.84 -12.21
C PRO A 51 5.66 -15.09 -10.83
N GLN A 52 6.47 -14.94 -9.77
CA GLN A 52 6.02 -15.10 -8.40
C GLN A 52 5.01 -14.01 -8.01
N ARG A 53 5.29 -12.75 -8.33
CA ARG A 53 4.37 -11.63 -8.08
C ARG A 53 3.06 -11.78 -8.84
N MET A 54 3.08 -12.30 -10.07
CA MET A 54 1.84 -12.53 -10.82
C MET A 54 0.94 -13.57 -10.15
N LYS A 55 1.50 -14.56 -9.47
CA LYS A 55 0.73 -15.64 -8.80
C LYS A 55 0.31 -15.27 -7.37
N ASN A 56 1.24 -14.76 -6.57
CA ASN A 56 1.09 -14.70 -5.11
C ASN A 56 0.98 -13.28 -4.55
N ARG A 57 0.88 -12.25 -5.39
CA ARG A 57 0.70 -10.88 -4.92
C ARG A 57 -0.66 -10.70 -4.28
N LEU A 58 -0.64 -10.17 -3.07
CA LEU A 58 -1.85 -9.88 -2.31
C LEU A 58 -2.47 -8.57 -2.77
N TYR A 59 -3.77 -8.60 -3.04
CA TYR A 59 -4.60 -7.43 -3.21
C TYR A 59 -5.55 -7.32 -2.04
N VAL A 60 -5.60 -6.15 -1.41
CA VAL A 60 -6.44 -5.90 -0.25
C VAL A 60 -7.58 -4.96 -0.66
N SER A 61 -8.81 -5.29 -0.24
CA SER A 61 -9.93 -4.34 -0.29
C SER A 61 -10.38 -3.95 1.12
N TRP A 62 -10.99 -2.78 1.20
CA TRP A 62 -11.71 -2.31 2.38
C TRP A 62 -13.21 -2.56 2.15
N THR A 63 -13.74 -3.57 2.84
CA THR A 63 -15.06 -4.14 2.57
C THR A 63 -16.03 -3.77 3.69
N ALA A 64 -17.23 -3.32 3.33
CA ALA A 64 -18.33 -3.10 4.25
C ALA A 64 -18.98 -4.43 4.72
N PRO A 65 -19.72 -4.45 5.84
CA PRO A 65 -20.43 -5.64 6.33
C PRO A 65 -21.38 -6.28 5.31
N ASN A 66 -21.96 -5.46 4.42
CA ASN A 66 -22.82 -5.90 3.32
C ASN A 66 -22.07 -6.61 2.17
N GLY A 67 -20.75 -6.77 2.28
CA GLY A 67 -19.90 -7.45 1.29
C GLY A 67 -19.36 -6.56 0.18
N MET A 68 -19.78 -5.28 0.10
CA MET A 68 -19.33 -4.32 -0.90
C MET A 68 -17.88 -3.88 -0.64
N ASP A 69 -17.05 -3.87 -1.69
CA ASP A 69 -15.68 -3.36 -1.61
C ASP A 69 -15.66 -1.84 -1.83
N CYS A 70 -15.79 -1.07 -0.74
CA CYS A 70 -15.89 0.39 -0.77
C CYS A 70 -14.59 1.10 -1.13
N LYS A 71 -13.43 0.45 -0.95
CA LYS A 71 -12.14 0.95 -1.44
C LYS A 71 -11.24 -0.18 -1.93
N MET A 72 -10.83 -0.09 -3.20
CA MET A 72 -9.71 -0.85 -3.74
C MET A 72 -8.39 -0.20 -3.30
N VAL A 73 -7.52 -0.97 -2.66
CA VAL A 73 -6.22 -0.49 -2.17
C VAL A 73 -5.20 -0.58 -3.31
N GLY A 74 -4.74 0.59 -3.78
CA GLY A 74 -3.62 0.68 -4.71
C GLY A 74 -2.26 0.79 -4.00
N PRO A 75 -1.15 0.68 -4.75
CA PRO A 75 0.22 0.76 -4.24
C PRO A 75 0.52 2.02 -3.42
N GLU A 76 -0.06 3.15 -3.84
CA GLU A 76 0.16 4.47 -3.24
C GLU A 76 -0.77 4.78 -2.06
N THR A 77 -1.79 3.94 -1.83
CA THR A 77 -2.75 4.14 -0.74
C THR A 77 -2.07 4.03 0.61
N MET A 78 -2.36 4.97 1.51
CA MET A 78 -1.76 5.02 2.84
C MET A 78 -2.41 4.03 3.81
N CYS A 79 -1.55 3.38 4.58
CA CYS A 79 -1.89 2.63 5.77
C CYS A 79 -2.05 3.55 6.98
N PHE A 80 -2.65 3.02 8.05
CA PHE A 80 -2.72 3.64 9.38
C PHE A 80 -1.34 4.05 9.91
N CYS A 81 -0.30 3.26 9.60
CA CYS A 81 1.09 3.59 9.97
C CYS A 81 1.71 4.75 9.16
N SER A 82 0.92 5.45 8.35
CA SER A 82 1.33 6.53 7.43
C SER A 82 2.26 6.13 6.29
N HIS A 83 2.55 4.83 6.13
CA HIS A 83 3.30 4.29 4.99
C HIS A 83 2.36 3.76 3.90
N ARG A 84 2.88 3.66 2.67
CA ARG A 84 2.12 3.25 1.49
C ARG A 84 1.96 1.72 1.43
N TYR A 85 0.91 1.25 0.78
CA TYR A 85 0.66 -0.19 0.60
C TYR A 85 1.86 -0.92 -0.04
N LYS A 86 2.51 -0.31 -1.04
CA LYS A 86 3.73 -0.88 -1.67
C LYS A 86 4.93 -1.05 -0.73
N GLN A 87 4.92 -0.37 0.42
CA GLN A 87 5.95 -0.49 1.45
C GLN A 87 5.60 -1.57 2.49
N HIS A 88 4.54 -2.34 2.25
CA HIS A 88 4.19 -3.51 3.05
C HIS A 88 4.53 -4.80 2.29
N LYS A 89 4.67 -5.92 3.01
CA LYS A 89 4.92 -7.23 2.42
C LYS A 89 3.64 -7.74 1.75
N THR A 90 3.50 -7.43 0.46
CA THR A 90 2.39 -7.89 -0.39
C THR A 90 2.74 -9.15 -1.17
N ASP A 91 4.03 -9.46 -1.27
CA ASP A 91 4.52 -10.55 -2.10
C ASP A 91 4.98 -11.68 -1.18
N TYR A 92 4.49 -12.88 -1.47
CA TYR A 92 4.78 -14.10 -0.72
C TYR A 92 5.30 -15.19 -1.66
N GLU A 93 6.32 -15.94 -1.25
CA GLU A 93 6.77 -17.15 -1.97
C GLU A 93 5.72 -18.24 -1.92
N THR A 94 5.15 -18.45 -0.74
CA THR A 94 4.02 -19.34 -0.49
C THR A 94 2.99 -18.57 0.33
N LEU A 95 1.72 -18.68 -0.07
CA LEU A 95 0.63 -18.00 0.63
C LEU A 95 0.44 -18.64 2.02
N PRO A 96 0.42 -17.85 3.10
CA PRO A 96 0.13 -18.38 4.43
C PRO A 96 -1.25 -19.03 4.48
N GLN A 97 -1.33 -20.22 5.07
CA GLN A 97 -2.60 -20.95 5.24
C GLN A 97 -3.51 -20.28 6.29
N THR A 98 -2.92 -19.63 7.30
CA THR A 98 -3.66 -18.94 8.35
C THR A 98 -4.24 -17.62 7.86
N ARG A 99 -5.56 -17.47 7.98
CA ARG A 99 -6.28 -16.20 7.70
C ARG A 99 -6.54 -15.45 9.01
N PRO A 100 -6.51 -14.10 9.02
CA PRO A 100 -6.16 -13.21 7.90
C PRO A 100 -4.66 -13.25 7.58
N ILE A 101 -4.30 -13.13 6.29
CA ILE A 101 -2.89 -13.07 5.88
C ILE A 101 -2.31 -11.74 6.37
N PRO A 102 -1.22 -11.75 7.16
CA PRO A 102 -0.60 -10.52 7.63
C PRO A 102 0.02 -9.78 6.45
N VAL A 103 -0.04 -8.45 6.44
CA VAL A 103 0.64 -7.60 5.45
C VAL A 103 1.50 -6.58 6.19
N PRO A 104 2.63 -6.98 6.80
CA PRO A 104 3.44 -6.13 7.67
C PRO A 104 4.18 -5.03 6.88
N CYS A 105 4.46 -3.91 7.52
CA CYS A 105 5.25 -2.84 6.92
C CYS A 105 6.74 -3.22 6.87
N ARG A 106 7.43 -2.89 5.77
CA ARG A 106 8.86 -3.14 5.54
C ARG A 106 9.75 -1.91 5.83
N VAL A 107 9.15 -0.77 6.18
CA VAL A 107 9.91 0.45 6.52
C VAL A 107 10.63 0.27 7.84
N SER A 108 11.93 0.58 7.86
CA SER A 108 12.76 0.47 9.06
C SER A 108 12.14 1.22 10.26
N GLY A 109 12.06 0.54 11.40
CA GLY A 109 11.50 1.09 12.64
C GLY A 109 9.97 1.05 12.78
N CYS A 110 9.22 0.74 11.71
CA CYS A 110 7.76 0.66 11.76
C CYS A 110 7.29 -0.67 12.38
N LYS A 111 6.40 -0.61 13.40
CA LYS A 111 5.91 -1.82 14.11
C LYS A 111 4.58 -2.36 13.56
N CYS A 112 4.13 -1.86 12.41
CA CYS A 112 2.87 -2.24 11.76
C CYS A 112 2.91 -3.70 11.29
N LYS A 113 2.05 -4.55 11.88
CA LYS A 113 1.97 -5.99 11.58
C LYS A 113 1.02 -6.33 10.43
N SER A 114 0.07 -5.46 10.12
CA SER A 114 -0.89 -5.67 9.04
C SER A 114 -1.37 -4.34 8.47
N TYR A 115 -1.57 -4.29 7.17
CA TYR A 115 -2.10 -3.13 6.49
C TYR A 115 -3.51 -2.79 7.02
N HIS A 116 -3.73 -1.51 7.33
CA HIS A 116 -5.01 -1.01 7.79
C HIS A 116 -5.33 0.31 7.08
N TYR A 117 -6.39 0.33 6.28
CA TYR A 117 -6.83 1.53 5.58
C TYR A 117 -7.67 2.45 6.48
N VAL A 118 -7.40 3.76 6.39
CA VAL A 118 -8.22 4.81 7.02
C VAL A 118 -8.78 5.70 5.90
N PRO A 119 -10.12 5.80 5.76
CA PRO A 119 -10.69 6.66 4.74
C PRO A 119 -10.44 8.14 5.01
N LYS A 120 -10.56 8.94 3.96
CA LYS A 120 -10.53 10.41 4.01
C LYS A 120 -11.88 10.96 3.58
N ASN A 121 -12.25 12.11 4.13
CA ASN A 121 -13.40 12.86 3.64
C ASN A 121 -12.93 13.83 2.55
N GLY A 122 -12.94 13.38 1.29
CA GLY A 122 -12.28 14.09 0.20
C GLY A 122 -10.77 14.22 0.45
N THR A 123 -10.27 15.44 0.53
CA THR A 123 -8.86 15.71 0.87
C THR A 123 -8.59 15.70 2.37
N GLN A 124 -9.63 15.77 3.20
CA GLN A 124 -9.49 15.95 4.65
C GLN A 124 -9.30 14.60 5.37
N PRO A 125 -8.27 14.47 6.21
CA PRO A 125 -8.11 13.29 7.06
C PRO A 125 -9.23 13.23 8.10
N ILE A 126 -9.81 12.05 8.30
CA ILE A 126 -10.80 11.84 9.35
C ILE A 126 -10.13 11.81 10.73
N ARG A 127 -10.91 12.11 11.77
CA ARG A 127 -10.45 12.16 13.15
C ARG A 127 -11.04 11.01 13.95
N CYS A 128 -10.33 10.60 14.98
CA CYS A 128 -10.88 9.74 16.01
C CYS A 128 -11.97 10.50 16.80
N GLN A 129 -12.80 9.79 17.56
CA GLN A 129 -13.77 10.36 18.50
C GLN A 129 -13.10 11.29 19.53
N CYS A 130 -11.82 11.05 19.84
CA CYS A 130 -11.00 11.95 20.65
C CYS A 130 -10.50 13.21 19.90
N LYS A 131 -10.94 13.45 18.66
CA LYS A 131 -10.62 14.59 17.78
C LYS A 131 -9.18 14.65 17.24
N HIS A 132 -8.30 13.75 17.66
CA HIS A 132 -6.96 13.59 17.11
C HIS A 132 -6.95 12.82 15.78
N PHE A 133 -5.89 12.99 14.99
CA PHE A 133 -5.73 12.32 13.69
C PHE A 133 -5.26 10.87 13.86
N ALA A 134 -5.37 10.07 12.81
CA ALA A 134 -4.85 8.70 12.81
C ALA A 134 -3.35 8.65 13.16
N ASN A 135 -2.58 9.64 12.69
CA ASN A 135 -1.15 9.77 12.91
C ASN A 135 -0.78 10.07 14.38
N ASP A 136 -1.74 10.53 15.19
CA ASP A 136 -1.60 10.70 16.64
C ASP A 136 -1.89 9.40 17.41
N HIS A 137 -1.99 8.26 16.72
CA HIS A 137 -2.20 6.95 17.32
C HIS A 137 -1.07 6.01 16.90
N SER A 138 -0.69 5.11 17.80
CA SER A 138 0.31 4.08 17.49
C SER A 138 -0.17 3.21 16.34
N GLU A 139 0.75 2.79 15.48
CA GLU A 139 0.54 1.84 14.40
C GLU A 139 0.30 0.39 14.88
N VAL A 140 0.40 0.14 16.19
CA VAL A 140 0.23 -1.17 16.80
C VAL A 140 -1.15 -1.25 17.48
N VAL A 141 -1.88 -2.33 17.21
CA VAL A 141 -3.16 -2.66 17.85
C VAL A 141 -3.01 -2.57 19.38
N PRO A 142 -3.89 -1.86 20.12
CA PRO A 142 -5.21 -1.38 19.70
C PRO A 142 -5.25 0.02 19.06
N TYR A 143 -4.11 0.54 18.59
CA TYR A 143 -3.95 1.89 18.06
C TYR A 143 -4.24 2.96 19.11
N LYS A 144 -3.48 2.90 20.22
CA LYS A 144 -3.63 3.86 21.33
C LYS A 144 -3.19 5.25 20.89
N CYS A 145 -3.91 6.28 21.33
CA CYS A 145 -3.51 7.65 21.06
C CYS A 145 -2.28 8.06 21.89
N SER A 146 -1.35 8.77 21.27
CA SER A 146 -0.15 9.30 21.91
C SER A 146 -0.38 10.62 22.66
N LYS A 147 -1.54 11.27 22.47
CA LYS A 147 -1.90 12.56 23.09
C LYS A 147 -2.49 12.44 24.50
N GLY A 148 -2.46 11.25 25.11
CA GLY A 148 -2.92 11.04 26.49
C GLY A 148 -4.44 11.01 26.69
N CYS A 149 -5.24 10.76 25.64
CA CYS A 149 -6.69 10.58 25.80
C CYS A 149 -7.09 9.19 26.32
N ALA A 150 -8.26 9.11 26.95
CA ALA A 150 -8.90 7.86 27.39
C ALA A 150 -9.46 6.98 26.24
N CYS A 151 -9.24 7.39 25.00
CA CYS A 151 -9.63 6.70 23.79
C CYS A 151 -8.91 5.33 23.69
N LYS A 152 -9.67 4.23 23.64
CA LYS A 152 -9.11 2.86 23.68
C LYS A 152 -8.50 2.40 22.35
N LYS A 153 -9.06 2.90 21.24
CA LYS A 153 -8.64 2.60 19.86
C LYS A 153 -9.05 3.74 18.95
N PHE A 154 -8.44 3.82 17.75
CA PHE A 154 -8.93 4.73 16.72
C PHE A 154 -10.36 4.34 16.30
N THR A 155 -11.31 5.23 16.51
CA THR A 155 -12.71 5.06 16.09
C THR A 155 -13.20 6.40 15.59
N SER A 156 -13.65 6.47 14.34
CA SER A 156 -14.16 7.70 13.72
C SER A 156 -15.68 7.64 13.61
N SER A 157 -16.34 8.79 13.77
CA SER A 157 -17.76 8.97 13.47
C SER A 157 -18.03 9.18 11.97
N TYR A 158 -17.01 9.06 11.12
CA TYR A 158 -17.16 9.13 9.68
C TYR A 158 -17.96 7.92 9.15
N THR A 159 -19.00 8.24 8.39
CA THR A 159 -19.82 7.28 7.64
C THR A 159 -19.30 7.20 6.21
N CYS A 160 -19.07 5.98 5.73
CA CYS A 160 -18.69 5.75 4.35
C CYS A 160 -19.85 6.12 3.41
N GLY A 161 -19.54 6.42 2.14
CA GLY A 161 -20.57 6.61 1.11
C GLY A 161 -21.50 5.41 0.89
N CYS A 162 -21.14 4.21 1.38
CA CYS A 162 -22.02 3.05 1.38
C CYS A 162 -23.06 3.05 2.52
N GLY A 163 -23.04 4.04 3.42
CA GLY A 163 -23.94 4.16 4.56
C GLY A 163 -23.43 3.52 5.86
N GLU A 164 -22.41 2.67 5.79
CA GLU A 164 -21.85 1.99 6.96
C GLU A 164 -20.75 2.82 7.66
N PRO A 165 -20.62 2.73 8.99
CA PRO A 165 -19.58 3.45 9.71
C PRO A 165 -18.19 2.86 9.43
N THR A 166 -17.16 3.69 9.55
CA THR A 166 -15.76 3.30 9.25
C THR A 166 -15.32 2.03 9.97
N TYR A 167 -15.67 1.89 11.26
CA TYR A 167 -15.24 0.77 12.10
C TYR A 167 -15.90 -0.57 11.73
N ALA A 168 -17.00 -0.55 10.99
CA ALA A 168 -17.69 -1.77 10.55
C ALA A 168 -17.00 -2.42 9.35
N HIS A 169 -16.17 -1.66 8.64
CA HIS A 169 -15.43 -2.17 7.50
C HIS A 169 -14.23 -3.00 7.94
N LYS A 170 -13.94 -4.05 7.17
CA LYS A 170 -12.78 -4.92 7.38
C LYS A 170 -11.81 -4.77 6.22
N VAL A 171 -10.53 -4.70 6.57
CA VAL A 171 -9.42 -4.83 5.62
C VAL A 171 -9.09 -6.31 5.60
N GLY A 172 -9.59 -7.07 4.63
CA GLY A 172 -9.57 -8.52 4.80
C GLY A 172 -9.80 -9.41 3.59
N LYS A 173 -10.37 -8.92 2.48
CA LYS A 173 -10.35 -9.73 1.26
C LYS A 173 -8.97 -9.62 0.64
N VAL A 174 -8.19 -10.67 0.86
CA VAL A 174 -6.95 -10.90 0.15
C VAL A 174 -7.29 -11.73 -1.09
N ALA A 175 -7.49 -11.06 -2.22
CA ALA A 175 -7.66 -11.75 -3.50
C ALA A 175 -6.27 -12.16 -4.02
N TYR A 176 -6.16 -13.41 -4.47
CA TYR A 176 -5.01 -13.94 -5.21
C TYR A 176 -5.45 -14.18 -6.65
N VAL A 177 -4.56 -13.96 -7.60
CA VAL A 177 -4.85 -14.25 -9.01
C VAL A 177 -4.74 -15.76 -9.19
N THR A 178 -5.87 -16.47 -9.20
CA THR A 178 -5.88 -17.85 -9.67
C THR A 178 -5.64 -17.82 -11.18
N VAL A 179 -4.48 -18.28 -11.62
CA VAL A 179 -4.19 -18.52 -13.05
C VAL A 179 -4.93 -19.79 -13.50
N SER A 180 -6.25 -19.77 -13.41
CA SER A 180 -7.14 -20.82 -13.91
C SER A 180 -8.28 -20.14 -14.67
N SER A 181 -7.89 -19.38 -15.69
CA SER A 181 -8.62 -19.13 -16.94
C SER A 181 -7.84 -18.07 -17.71
N PHE A 182 -6.93 -18.52 -18.57
CA PHE A 182 -6.50 -17.73 -19.73
C PHE A 182 -7.76 -17.26 -20.45
N GLY A 183 -8.09 -15.96 -20.39
CA GLY A 183 -9.27 -15.46 -21.10
C GLY A 183 -9.78 -14.06 -20.78
N GLN A 184 -9.34 -13.39 -19.72
CA GLN A 184 -9.72 -11.99 -19.50
C GLN A 184 -8.52 -11.13 -19.11
N ASN A 185 -8.10 -10.31 -20.07
CA ASN A 185 -7.18 -9.19 -19.90
C ASN A 185 -7.72 -8.24 -18.82
N PHE A 186 -7.24 -8.36 -17.58
CA PHE A 186 -7.23 -7.22 -16.68
C PHE A 186 -6.03 -6.36 -17.07
N ALA A 187 -6.29 -5.42 -17.99
CA ALA A 187 -5.41 -4.28 -18.21
C ALA A 187 -5.35 -3.47 -16.91
N ILE A 188 -4.23 -3.54 -16.20
CA ILE A 188 -3.89 -2.58 -15.14
C ILE A 188 -3.24 -1.40 -15.86
N LEU A 189 -4.04 -0.36 -16.13
CA LEU A 189 -3.57 1.01 -16.33
C LEU A 189 -3.34 1.66 -14.97
#